data_AF-A0A442LCL9-F1
#
_entry.id   AF-A0A442LCL9-F1
#
_cell.length_a   1.000
_cell.length_b   1.000
_cell.length_c   1.000
_cell.angle_alpha   90.00
_cell.angle_beta   90.00
_cell.angle_gamma   90.00
#
_symmetry.space_group_name_H-M   'P 1'
#
loop_
_entity.id
_entity.type
_entity.pdbx_description
1 polymer ?
#
loop_
_entity_poly.entity_id
_entity_poly.type
_entity_poly.pdbx_seq_one_letter_code
_entity_poly.pdbx_strand_id
1 'polypeptide(L)' 'MSMFESLGRFGAAIKHAHSRNRSVRALNSLPPEIQRDIGWPVSPRQDPQVTFPALLLGSAR' A
#
# COMPACT_ATOMS: atom_id res chain seq x y z
N MET A 1 15.37 25.84 -12.66
CA MET A 1 14.77 25.04 -11.56
C MET A 1 15.59 25.28 -10.31
N SER A 2 14.97 25.77 -9.24
CA SER A 2 15.66 25.89 -7.95
C SER A 2 15.61 24.55 -7.20
N MET A 3 16.62 24.26 -6.38
CA MET A 3 16.63 23.05 -5.54
C MET A 3 15.39 22.94 -4.63
N PHE A 4 14.87 24.08 -4.18
CA PHE A 4 13.67 24.16 -3.33
C PHE A 4 12.39 23.76 -4.07
N GLU A 5 12.27 24.14 -5.35
CA GLU A 5 11.15 23.75 -6.20
C GLU A 5 11.13 22.23 -6.41
N SER A 6 12.28 21.62 -6.69
CA SER A 6 12.43 20.17 -6.80
C SER A 6 12.04 19.46 -5.49
N LEU A 7 12.52 19.95 -4.34
CA LEU A 7 12.19 19.38 -3.03
C LEU A 7 10.68 19.44 -2.74
N GLY A 8 10.01 20.55 -3.06
CA GLY A 8 8.57 20.69 -2.92
C GLY A 8 7.79 19.65 -3.75
N ARG A 9 8.23 19.38 -4.99
CA ARG A 9 7.63 18.36 -5.87
C ARG A 9 7.80 16.95 -5.31
N PHE A 10 8.98 16.62 -4.76
CA PHE A 10 9.20 15.32 -4.12
C PHE A 10 8.31 15.14 -2.88
N GLY A 11 8.21 16.17 -2.02
CA GLY A 11 7.32 16.13 -0.86
C GLY A 11 5.86 15.90 -1.24
N ALA A 12 5.37 16.58 -2.28
CA ALA A 12 4.02 16.37 -2.80
C ALA A 12 3.84 14.92 -3.31
N ALA A 13 4.79 14.41 -4.09
CA ALA A 13 4.74 13.04 -4.60
C ALA A 13 4.71 11.99 -3.47
N ILE A 14 5.53 12.17 -2.43
CA ILE A 14 5.53 11.29 -1.25
C ILE A 14 4.17 11.33 -0.54
N LYS A 15 3.59 12.53 -0.34
CA LYS A 15 2.26 12.69 0.28
C LYS A 15 1.18 11.99 -0.52
N HIS A 16 1.20 12.11 -1.86
CA HIS A 16 0.26 11.43 -2.75
C HIS A 16 0.43 9.90 -2.72
N ALA A 17 1.66 9.40 -2.72
CA ALA A 17 1.92 7.97 -2.59
C ALA A 17 1.42 7.45 -1.22
N HIS A 18 1.63 8.20 -0.16
CA HIS A 18 1.16 7.85 1.17
C HIS A 18 -0.37 7.79 1.26
N SER A 19 -1.08 8.80 0.72
CA SER A 19 -2.54 8.79 0.72
C SER A 19 -3.11 7.64 -0.10
N ARG A 20 -2.53 7.35 -1.27
CA ARG A 20 -2.90 6.19 -2.10
C ARG A 20 -2.70 4.87 -1.35
N ASN A 21 -1.56 4.70 -0.68
CA ASN A 21 -1.29 3.49 0.12
C ASN A 21 -2.29 3.33 1.26
N ARG A 22 -2.71 4.43 1.91
CA ARG A 22 -3.74 4.37 2.96
C ARG A 22 -5.09 3.91 2.39
N SER A 23 -5.50 4.43 1.24
CA SER A 23 -6.74 4.01 0.57
C SER A 23 -6.69 2.53 0.17
N VAL A 24 -5.58 2.07 -0.42
CA VAL A 24 -5.39 0.65 -0.77
C VAL A 24 -5.48 -0.25 0.47
N ARG A 25 -4.81 0.13 1.58
CA ARG A 25 -4.90 -0.62 2.85
C ARG A 25 -6.32 -0.67 3.40
N ALA A 26 -7.07 0.42 3.32
CA ALA A 26 -8.46 0.46 3.74
C ALA A 26 -9.33 -0.48 2.89
N LEU A 27 -9.17 -0.46 1.57
CA LEU A 27 -9.90 -1.37 0.66
C LEU A 27 -9.53 -2.83 0.91
N ASN A 28 -8.25 -3.13 1.14
CA ASN A 28 -7.78 -4.48 1.47
C ASN A 28 -8.25 -4.97 2.85
N SER A 29 -8.68 -4.05 3.73
CA SER A 29 -9.24 -4.40 5.05
C SER A 29 -10.73 -4.70 5.02
N LEU A 30 -11.41 -4.43 3.89
CA LEU A 30 -12.81 -4.79 3.71
C LEU A 30 -13.00 -6.31 3.69
N PRO A 31 -14.18 -6.83 4.07
CA PRO A 31 -14.51 -8.23 3.87
C PRO A 31 -14.37 -8.69 2.41
N PRO A 32 -13.97 -9.95 2.14
CA PRO A 32 -13.80 -10.48 0.79
C PRO A 32 -15.05 -10.40 -0.10
N GLU A 33 -16.24 -10.43 0.50
CA GLU A 33 -17.53 -10.27 -0.18
C GLU A 33 -17.62 -8.86 -0.77
N ILE A 34 -17.37 -7.83 0.06
CA ILE A 34 -17.43 -6.43 -0.37
C ILE A 34 -16.35 -6.13 -1.40
N GLN A 35 -15.14 -6.68 -1.24
CA GLN A 35 -14.08 -6.51 -2.24
C GLN A 35 -14.52 -7.06 -3.61
N ARG A 36 -15.18 -8.23 -3.65
CA ARG A 36 -15.72 -8.80 -4.90
C ARG A 36 -16.84 -7.95 -5.48
N ASP A 37 -17.77 -7.48 -4.64
CA ASP A 37 -18.93 -6.71 -5.08
C ASP A 37 -18.55 -5.39 -5.77
N ILE A 38 -17.46 -4.75 -5.32
CA ILE A 38 -16.95 -3.50 -5.92
C ILE A 38 -15.89 -3.73 -7.01
N GLY A 39 -15.59 -4.98 -7.35
CA GLY A 39 -14.53 -5.33 -8.32
C GLY A 39 -13.11 -5.06 -7.83
N TRP A 40 -12.89 -4.94 -6.51
CA TRP A 40 -11.56 -4.80 -5.92
C TRP A 40 -10.87 -6.17 -5.85
N PRO A 41 -9.56 -6.26 -6.16
CA PRO A 41 -8.84 -7.52 -6.04
C PRO A 41 -8.88 -8.03 -4.60
N VAL A 42 -9.33 -9.27 -4.43
CA VAL A 42 -9.38 -9.94 -3.13
C VAL A 42 -7.95 -10.13 -2.64
N SER A 43 -7.54 -9.30 -1.69
CA SER A 43 -6.19 -9.42 -1.14
C SER A 43 -6.12 -10.66 -0.25
N PRO A 44 -5.13 -11.56 -0.46
CA PRO A 44 -4.88 -12.64 0.47
C PRO A 44 -4.71 -12.05 1.86
N ARG A 45 -5.40 -12.60 2.87
CA ARG A 45 -5.20 -12.16 4.24
C ARG A 45 -3.73 -12.42 4.58
N GLN A 46 -2.94 -11.36 4.72
CA GLN A 46 -1.55 -11.49 5.11
C GLN A 46 -1.52 -11.97 6.56
N ASP A 47 -1.34 -13.27 6.75
CA ASP A 47 -1.11 -13.81 8.07
C ASP A 47 0.22 -13.25 8.57
N PRO A 48 0.24 -12.50 9.69
CA PRO A 48 1.46 -11.87 10.20
C PRO A 48 2.53 -12.92 10.53
N GLN A 49 2.11 -14.12 10.93
CA GLN A 49 2.97 -15.26 11.19
C GLN A 49 3.70 -15.80 9.94
N VAL A 50 3.13 -15.61 8.75
CA VAL A 50 3.73 -16.03 7.48
C VAL A 50 4.50 -14.89 6.83
N THR A 51 3.98 -13.66 6.95
CA THR A 51 4.51 -12.48 6.27
C THR A 51 5.80 -11.97 6.92
N PHE A 52 5.88 -11.96 8.25
CA PHE A 52 7.07 -11.50 8.98
C PHE A 52 8.34 -12.30 8.66
N PRO A 53 8.36 -13.65 8.75
CA PRO A 53 9.54 -14.41 8.40
C PRO A 53 9.90 -14.27 6.91
N ALA A 54 8.92 -14.19 6.00
CA ALA A 54 9.17 -14.01 4.58
C ALA A 54 9.82 -12.65 4.24
N LEU A 55 9.43 -11.58 4.95
CA LEU A 55 10.07 -10.26 4.84
C LEU A 55 11.49 -10.27 5.41
N LEU A 56 11.69 -10.90 6.56
CA LEU A 56 13.02 -11.03 7.18
C LEU A 56 14.00 -11.80 6.29
N LEU A 57 13.51 -12.86 5.63
CA LEU A 57 14.31 -13.66 4.69
C LEU A 57 14.46 -13.03 3.30
N GLY A 58 13.83 -11.87 3.04
CA GLY A 58 13.86 -11.20 1.73
C GLY A 58 13.15 -11.97 0.60
N SER A 59 12.33 -12.97 0.96
CA SER A 59 11.56 -13.84 0.06
C SER A 59 10.21 -13.23 -0.35
N ALA A 60 9.67 -12.31 0.47
CA ALA A 60 8.50 -11.52 0.12
C ALA A 60 8.91 -10.42 -0.88
N ARG A 61 8.84 -10.72 -2.17
CA ARG A 61 8.96 -9.75 -3.27
C ARG A 61 7.69 -9.78 -4.11
#